data_AF-A0A6G6JZP8-F1
#
_entry.id   AF-A0A6G6JZP8-F1
#
_cell.length_a   1.000
_cell.length_b   1.000
_cell.length_c   1.000
_cell.angle_alpha   90.00
_cell.angle_beta   90.00
_cell.angle_gamma   90.00
#
_symmetry.space_group_name_H-M   'P 1'
#
loop_
_entity.id
_entity.type
_entity.pdbx_description
1 polymer ?
#
loop_
_entity_poly.entity_id
_entity_poly.type
_entity_poly.pdbx_seq_one_letter_code
_entity_poly.pdbx_strand_id
1 'polypeptide(L)'
;MSTVAVRSAQLPPSIPLTVRRFRQPKKTLPQTKIERDNVLAKVRAYVETHTLVPPMPLEELRVHAETLIAEHNFNPVWIDYIGVLLGNEAWRETLATIPYERRLLLMPKCLRVESKCPAPFDEFGLLCKQCGLCTIQDFQNEAEKLGYAVLVAEGSAIVMSLIQTGKIEAIVGISCLPVLERTFPYVEAAAIPAVAVPLLQDDCIDTTVDIDWVWDYIHLTSDDKTRRLNLNALHEEVRGWFTRESLDALLGKPADKTEEIARDWLARAGNRWRPFLTVAAHQALRDDSEGPLSDALKKAAIAVECFHKASLVHDDIEDNDAQRYGEATLHAEHGMPVALNVGDLLIGEGYRLLVDNNVSGSLRSAMIKVAAEGQRELCRGQGAELLWNNNPVALTSAQVLEIFRSKTAPAFEVALKIGAALAGKLDDTADALHDYSEALGIAYQIHDDLDDLGDDSVADNIAAMRPSIVLALLRERGKGEIKETMEKLWNGELPTMPDKATIRDWAQSSTAHEKAMLLLESYKEQAIRSLQAVDNANLKGLLRRVIGKIFNDLEIKGWCREFEVKNATAQAKEAGAVAA
;
A
#
# COMPACT_ATOMS: atom_id res chain seq x y z
N MET A 1 -20.76 12.06 5.50
CA MET A 1 -21.77 11.00 5.26
C MET A 1 -20.95 9.77 4.92
N SER A 2 -20.94 8.67 5.67
CA SER A 2 -22.04 7.90 6.22
C SER A 2 -21.62 7.31 7.57
N THR A 3 -22.45 7.46 8.61
CA THR A 3 -22.29 6.68 9.85
C THR A 3 -22.56 5.22 9.52
N VAL A 4 -21.50 4.41 9.50
CA VAL A 4 -21.60 2.96 9.28
C VAL A 4 -22.55 2.38 10.33
N ALA A 5 -23.56 1.62 9.88
CA ALA A 5 -24.52 0.99 10.78
C ALA A 5 -23.85 -0.16 11.54
N VAL A 6 -23.19 0.15 12.66
CA VAL A 6 -22.54 -0.84 13.52
C VAL A 6 -23.58 -1.56 14.36
N ARG A 7 -23.65 -2.89 14.26
CA ARG A 7 -24.63 -3.73 14.99
C ARG A 7 -24.00 -4.30 16.27
N SER A 8 -24.77 -4.33 17.36
CA SER A 8 -24.39 -5.01 18.61
C SER A 8 -25.15 -6.34 18.80
N ALA A 9 -24.56 -7.28 19.56
CA ALA A 9 -25.07 -8.63 19.77
C ALA A 9 -25.73 -8.82 21.16
N GLN A 10 -26.47 -9.92 21.32
CA GLN A 10 -27.11 -10.29 22.59
C GLN A 10 -26.07 -10.81 23.61
N LEU A 11 -26.10 -10.28 24.83
CA LEU A 11 -25.14 -10.58 25.90
C LEU A 11 -25.22 -12.03 26.41
N PRO A 12 -24.12 -12.60 26.94
CA PRO A 12 -24.11 -13.94 27.51
C PRO A 12 -24.84 -13.99 28.87
N PRO A 13 -25.31 -15.17 29.31
CA PRO A 13 -25.92 -15.33 30.62
C PRO A 13 -24.93 -14.97 31.75
N SER A 14 -25.40 -14.20 32.73
CA SER A 14 -24.56 -13.69 33.83
C SER A 14 -23.97 -14.80 34.69
N ILE A 15 -22.66 -14.73 34.97
CA ILE A 15 -22.01 -15.60 35.96
C ILE A 15 -22.63 -15.35 37.35
N PRO A 16 -23.07 -16.39 38.09
CA PRO A 16 -23.65 -16.22 39.43
C PRO A 16 -22.71 -15.46 40.38
N LEU A 17 -23.24 -14.42 41.04
CA LEU A 17 -22.52 -13.55 42.00
C LEU A 17 -21.89 -14.31 43.19
N THR A 18 -22.29 -15.56 43.43
CA THR A 18 -21.78 -16.41 44.52
C THR A 18 -20.32 -16.86 44.33
N VAL A 19 -19.74 -16.68 43.14
CA VAL A 19 -18.37 -17.12 42.82
C VAL A 19 -17.34 -16.01 42.97
N ARG A 20 -17.72 -14.72 42.89
CA ARG A 20 -16.79 -13.58 42.90
C ARG A 20 -17.09 -12.59 44.01
N ARG A 21 -16.03 -12.14 44.69
CA ARG A 21 -16.10 -11.05 45.65
C ARG A 21 -16.20 -9.72 44.89
N PHE A 22 -17.19 -8.89 45.22
CA PHE A 22 -17.27 -7.53 44.67
C PHE A 22 -16.05 -6.72 45.13
N ARG A 23 -15.40 -6.04 44.18
CA ARG A 23 -14.23 -5.19 44.40
C ARG A 23 -14.47 -3.84 43.74
N GLN A 24 -14.13 -2.76 44.44
CA GLN A 24 -14.27 -1.41 43.91
C GLN A 24 -13.30 -1.18 42.74
N PRO A 25 -13.66 -0.37 41.74
CA PRO A 25 -12.72 0.10 40.73
C PRO A 25 -11.58 0.92 41.34
N LYS A 26 -10.46 1.03 40.63
CA LYS A 26 -9.38 1.96 40.99
C LYS A 26 -9.87 3.40 40.98
N LYS A 27 -9.27 4.26 41.83
CA LYS A 27 -9.63 5.69 41.94
C LYS A 27 -9.41 6.47 40.63
N THR A 28 -8.52 5.97 39.78
CA THR A 28 -8.24 6.47 38.42
C THR A 28 -9.33 6.13 37.40
N LEU A 29 -10.37 5.40 37.81
CA LEU A 29 -11.50 5.03 36.99
C LEU A 29 -12.81 5.57 37.60
N PRO A 30 -13.85 5.82 36.79
CA PRO A 30 -15.18 6.09 37.31
C PRO A 30 -15.71 4.88 38.09
N GLN A 31 -16.29 5.14 39.27
CA GLN A 31 -16.56 4.11 40.27
C GLN A 31 -17.80 3.26 39.92
N THR A 32 -18.76 3.86 39.23
CA THR A 32 -20.00 3.18 38.82
C THR A 32 -20.04 2.95 37.31
N LYS A 33 -20.77 1.92 36.87
CA LYS A 33 -21.01 1.66 35.44
C LYS A 33 -21.71 2.83 34.75
N ILE A 34 -22.66 3.47 35.45
CA ILE A 34 -23.38 4.64 34.95
C ILE A 34 -22.42 5.79 34.63
N GLU A 35 -21.43 6.06 35.50
CA GLU A 35 -20.42 7.07 35.22
C GLU A 35 -19.54 6.68 34.03
N ARG A 36 -19.11 5.42 33.93
CA ARG A 36 -18.31 4.93 32.80
C ARG A 36 -19.06 5.05 31.46
N ASP A 37 -20.34 4.68 31.43
CA ASP A 37 -21.19 4.82 30.25
C ASP A 37 -21.41 6.29 29.87
N ASN A 38 -21.59 7.17 30.85
CA ASN A 38 -21.69 8.59 30.61
C ASN A 38 -20.40 9.17 30.00
N VAL A 39 -19.22 8.77 30.50
CA VAL A 39 -17.93 9.18 29.93
C VAL A 39 -17.80 8.67 28.50
N LEU A 40 -18.08 7.40 28.24
CA LEU A 40 -18.01 6.81 26.89
C LEU A 40 -18.95 7.52 25.90
N ALA A 41 -20.17 7.85 26.32
CA ALA A 41 -21.13 8.58 25.49
C ALA A 41 -20.63 9.98 25.10
N LYS A 42 -19.93 10.68 26.02
CA LYS A 42 -19.32 11.98 25.73
C LYS A 42 -18.11 11.87 24.81
N VAL A 43 -17.27 10.85 25.01
CA VAL A 43 -16.14 10.56 24.12
C VAL A 43 -16.63 10.33 22.69
N ARG A 44 -17.67 9.51 22.49
CA ARG A 44 -18.26 9.26 21.17
C ARG A 44 -18.72 10.53 20.46
N ALA A 45 -19.51 11.36 21.16
CA ALA A 45 -19.97 12.63 20.61
C ALA A 45 -18.81 13.59 20.27
N TYR A 46 -17.73 13.54 21.06
CA TYR A 46 -16.53 14.33 20.81
C TYR A 46 -15.78 13.87 19.55
N VAL A 47 -15.56 12.56 19.39
CA VAL A 47 -14.89 12.01 18.19
C VAL A 47 -15.67 12.30 16.92
N GLU A 48 -17.01 12.20 16.96
CA GLU A 48 -17.89 12.52 15.82
C GLU A 48 -17.76 13.99 15.34
N THR A 49 -17.46 14.91 16.25
CA THR A 49 -17.38 16.35 15.96
C THR A 49 -15.97 16.84 15.65
N HIS A 50 -14.94 16.15 16.14
CA HIS A 50 -13.54 16.58 16.04
C HIS A 50 -12.73 15.79 15.00
N THR A 51 -13.29 14.74 14.40
CA THR A 51 -12.66 13.95 13.32
C THR A 51 -11.24 13.50 13.65
N LEU A 52 -11.08 12.79 14.77
CA LEU A 52 -9.78 12.29 15.20
C LEU A 52 -9.25 11.26 14.20
N VAL A 53 -7.97 11.37 13.82
CA VAL A 53 -7.34 10.46 12.85
C VAL A 53 -6.29 9.63 13.59
N PRO A 54 -6.50 8.32 13.77
CA PRO A 54 -5.47 7.47 14.35
C PRO A 54 -4.36 7.12 13.35
N PRO A 55 -3.15 6.71 13.80
CA PRO A 55 -2.70 6.59 15.19
C PRO A 55 -2.46 7.95 15.86
N MET A 56 -2.83 8.07 17.13
CA MET A 56 -2.64 9.29 17.93
C MET A 56 -1.63 9.01 19.06
N PRO A 57 -0.55 9.79 19.20
CA PRO A 57 0.36 9.70 20.35
C PRO A 57 -0.35 9.98 21.69
N LEU A 58 0.25 9.53 22.81
CA LEU A 58 -0.32 9.73 24.15
C LEU A 58 -0.53 11.22 24.47
N GLU A 59 0.39 12.07 24.04
CA GLU A 59 0.38 13.51 24.25
C GLU A 59 -0.80 14.17 23.54
N GLU A 60 -1.14 13.71 22.33
CA GLU A 60 -2.31 14.17 21.58
C GLU A 60 -3.61 13.71 22.25
N LEU A 61 -3.70 12.42 22.59
CA LEU A 61 -4.82 11.87 23.34
C LEU A 61 -5.06 12.61 24.65
N ARG A 62 -3.99 13.02 25.32
CA ARG A 62 -4.05 13.76 26.58
C ARG A 62 -4.62 15.16 26.41
N VAL A 63 -4.28 15.88 25.33
CA VAL A 63 -4.86 17.20 25.01
C VAL A 63 -6.37 17.09 24.78
N HIS A 64 -6.82 16.08 24.03
CA HIS A 64 -8.24 15.82 23.83
C HIS A 64 -8.95 15.41 25.13
N ALA A 65 -8.31 14.60 25.96
CA ALA A 65 -8.84 14.20 27.26
C ALA A 65 -8.98 15.39 28.22
N GLU A 66 -8.00 16.30 28.27
CA GLU A 66 -8.06 17.52 29.08
C GLU A 66 -9.22 18.42 28.65
N THR A 67 -9.46 18.52 27.34
CA THR A 67 -10.60 19.27 26.77
C THR A 67 -11.94 18.67 27.24
N LEU A 68 -12.12 17.36 27.08
CA LEU A 68 -13.32 16.64 27.54
C LEU A 68 -13.54 16.77 29.05
N ILE A 69 -12.47 16.71 29.84
CA ILE A 69 -12.52 16.88 31.30
C ILE A 69 -13.04 18.28 31.65
N ALA A 70 -12.53 19.31 30.99
CA ALA A 70 -12.94 20.70 31.23
C ALA A 70 -14.40 20.94 30.80
N GLU A 71 -14.80 20.45 29.62
CA GLU A 71 -16.13 20.67 29.04
C GLU A 71 -17.25 19.99 29.84
N HIS A 72 -16.98 18.80 30.38
CA HIS A 72 -17.98 17.99 31.09
C HIS A 72 -17.77 17.92 32.60
N ASN A 73 -16.79 18.65 33.12
CA ASN A 73 -16.42 18.68 34.54
C ASN A 73 -16.18 17.27 35.10
N PHE A 74 -15.46 16.43 34.33
CA PHE A 74 -15.06 15.10 34.78
C PHE A 74 -13.94 15.19 35.81
N ASN A 75 -13.75 14.11 36.59
CA ASN A 75 -12.66 14.07 37.55
C ASN A 75 -11.30 14.02 36.81
N PRO A 76 -10.36 14.95 37.06
CA PRO A 76 -9.07 14.99 36.37
C PRO A 76 -8.23 13.71 36.53
N VAL A 77 -8.48 12.92 37.58
CA VAL A 77 -7.78 11.66 37.83
C VAL A 77 -8.16 10.56 36.80
N TRP A 78 -9.19 10.80 35.96
CA TRP A 78 -9.62 9.89 34.89
C TRP A 78 -8.98 10.16 33.53
N ILE A 79 -7.97 11.04 33.46
CA ILE A 79 -7.35 11.46 32.20
C ILE A 79 -6.85 10.29 31.33
N ASP A 80 -6.13 9.34 31.91
CA ASP A 80 -5.59 8.19 31.17
C ASP A 80 -6.71 7.25 30.72
N TYR A 81 -7.75 7.10 31.54
CA TYR A 81 -8.94 6.33 31.19
C TYR A 81 -9.68 6.93 30.00
N ILE A 82 -9.89 8.26 30.01
CA ILE A 82 -10.51 8.99 28.89
C ILE A 82 -9.65 8.90 27.64
N GLY A 83 -8.31 9.00 27.77
CA GLY A 83 -7.37 8.82 26.67
C GLY A 83 -7.50 7.45 25.98
N VAL A 84 -7.64 6.36 26.76
CA VAL A 84 -7.91 5.03 26.19
C VAL A 84 -9.23 5.01 25.43
N LEU A 85 -10.30 5.61 25.96
CA LEU A 85 -11.59 5.64 25.27
C LEU A 85 -11.55 6.47 23.97
N LEU A 86 -10.84 7.59 23.96
CA LEU A 86 -10.61 8.39 22.75
C LEU A 86 -9.87 7.59 21.68
N GLY A 87 -8.79 6.89 22.06
CA GLY A 87 -8.06 6.00 21.17
C GLY A 87 -8.94 4.87 20.62
N ASN A 88 -9.76 4.25 21.49
CA ASN A 88 -10.70 3.21 21.07
C ASN A 88 -11.70 3.73 20.04
N GLU A 89 -12.34 4.86 20.30
CA GLU A 89 -13.39 5.40 19.45
C GLU A 89 -12.82 5.96 18.12
N ALA A 90 -11.58 6.47 18.12
CA ALA A 90 -10.88 6.82 16.88
C ALA A 90 -10.56 5.60 16.01
N TRP A 91 -10.19 4.46 16.61
CA TRP A 91 -9.95 3.21 15.88
C TRP A 91 -11.21 2.37 15.61
N ARG A 92 -12.35 2.72 16.22
CA ARG A 92 -13.55 1.86 16.27
C ARG A 92 -14.06 1.48 14.89
N GLU A 93 -14.11 2.42 13.95
CA GLU A 93 -14.55 2.16 12.58
C GLU A 93 -13.55 1.27 11.83
N THR A 94 -12.26 1.59 11.88
CA THR A 94 -11.20 0.78 11.26
C THR A 94 -11.16 -0.65 11.81
N LEU A 95 -11.36 -0.83 13.12
CA LEU A 95 -11.45 -2.16 13.71
C LEU A 95 -12.64 -2.93 13.12
N ALA A 96 -13.80 -2.27 13.00
CA ALA A 96 -15.04 -2.90 12.54
C ALA A 96 -14.96 -3.41 11.09
N THR A 97 -14.11 -2.82 10.23
CA THR A 97 -13.95 -3.23 8.83
C THR A 97 -13.00 -4.42 8.63
N ILE A 98 -12.12 -4.69 9.59
CA ILE A 98 -11.14 -5.79 9.50
C ILE A 98 -11.86 -7.14 9.72
N PRO A 99 -11.64 -8.19 8.91
CA PRO A 99 -12.27 -9.50 9.13
C PRO A 99 -11.91 -10.12 10.49
N TYR A 100 -12.83 -10.84 11.12
CA TYR A 100 -12.64 -11.42 12.45
C TYR A 100 -11.43 -12.34 12.54
N GLU A 101 -11.16 -13.12 11.49
CA GLU A 101 -10.02 -14.03 11.38
C GLU A 101 -8.65 -13.34 11.31
N ARG A 102 -8.63 -12.03 11.08
CA ARG A 102 -7.44 -11.19 11.15
C ARG A 102 -7.36 -10.39 12.46
N ARG A 103 -8.24 -10.65 13.42
CA ARG A 103 -8.23 -9.98 14.71
C ARG A 103 -7.70 -10.89 15.81
N LEU A 104 -6.99 -10.29 16.75
CA LEU A 104 -6.55 -10.94 17.97
C LEU A 104 -7.37 -10.43 19.14
N LEU A 105 -7.99 -11.36 19.89
CA LEU A 105 -8.51 -11.07 21.22
C LEU A 105 -7.40 -11.37 22.24
N LEU A 106 -6.89 -10.32 22.88
CA LEU A 106 -5.85 -10.41 23.90
C LEU A 106 -6.46 -10.21 25.29
N MET A 107 -6.36 -11.23 26.14
CA MET A 107 -6.94 -11.20 27.49
C MET A 107 -5.88 -11.45 28.57
N PRO A 108 -6.01 -10.84 29.76
CA PRO A 108 -5.10 -11.06 30.87
C PRO A 108 -5.57 -12.26 31.69
N LYS A 109 -4.62 -13.05 32.23
CA LYS A 109 -4.93 -14.16 33.14
C LYS A 109 -5.62 -13.69 34.43
N CYS A 110 -5.46 -12.42 34.80
CA CYS A 110 -6.02 -11.81 36.01
C CYS A 110 -7.54 -11.83 36.07
N LEU A 111 -8.22 -12.02 34.93
CA LEU A 111 -9.66 -12.23 34.89
C LEU A 111 -10.07 -13.57 35.50
N ARG A 112 -9.18 -14.54 35.71
CA ARG A 112 -9.52 -15.84 36.29
C ARG A 112 -9.79 -15.72 37.79
N VAL A 113 -10.52 -16.68 38.35
CA VAL A 113 -10.58 -16.88 39.81
C VAL A 113 -9.31 -17.62 40.23
N GLU A 114 -8.28 -16.89 40.67
CA GLU A 114 -6.92 -17.43 40.83
C GLU A 114 -6.89 -18.67 41.74
N SER A 115 -7.60 -18.62 42.86
CA SER A 115 -7.64 -19.68 43.87
C SER A 115 -8.28 -21.00 43.39
N LYS A 116 -9.05 -20.97 42.30
CA LYS A 116 -9.87 -22.12 41.83
C LYS A 116 -9.66 -22.47 40.36
N CYS A 117 -8.87 -21.71 39.62
CA CYS A 117 -8.70 -21.93 38.19
C CYS A 117 -7.84 -23.18 37.91
N PRO A 118 -8.39 -24.21 37.22
CA PRO A 118 -7.65 -25.45 36.95
C PRO A 118 -6.77 -25.36 35.68
N ALA A 119 -6.74 -24.20 35.01
CA ALA A 119 -6.07 -24.03 33.73
C ALA A 119 -4.54 -24.06 33.88
N PRO A 120 -3.82 -24.89 33.10
CA PRO A 120 -2.36 -24.90 33.08
C PRO A 120 -1.81 -23.68 32.31
N PHE A 121 -0.52 -23.45 32.45
CA PHE A 121 0.24 -22.48 31.68
C PHE A 121 1.19 -23.18 30.72
N ASP A 122 1.36 -22.63 29.53
CA ASP A 122 2.42 -22.99 28.60
C ASP A 122 3.36 -21.78 28.37
N GLU A 123 4.23 -21.87 27.36
CA GLU A 123 5.14 -20.79 27.00
C GLU A 123 4.42 -19.54 26.42
N PHE A 124 3.17 -19.70 25.98
CA PHE A 124 2.39 -18.64 25.34
C PHE A 124 1.38 -17.98 26.29
N GLY A 125 0.88 -18.68 27.31
CA GLY A 125 -0.07 -18.11 28.26
C GLY A 125 -0.89 -19.13 29.06
N LEU A 126 -2.07 -18.70 29.51
CA LEU A 126 -3.04 -19.53 30.23
C LEU A 126 -3.88 -20.34 29.23
N LEU A 127 -3.91 -21.66 29.38
CA LEU A 127 -4.74 -22.54 28.55
C LEU A 127 -6.09 -22.78 29.22
N CYS A 128 -7.08 -21.95 28.89
CA CYS A 128 -8.43 -22.02 29.48
C CYS A 128 -9.04 -23.42 29.34
N LYS A 129 -9.45 -24.01 30.48
CA LYS A 129 -10.14 -25.32 30.54
C LYS A 129 -11.66 -25.20 30.59
N GLN A 130 -12.21 -24.01 30.32
CA GLN A 130 -13.65 -23.79 30.24
C GLN A 130 -14.41 -24.24 31.51
N CYS A 131 -13.88 -23.87 32.69
CA CYS A 131 -14.42 -24.32 33.98
C CYS A 131 -15.66 -23.56 34.47
N GLY A 132 -16.13 -22.55 33.73
CA GLY A 132 -17.31 -21.74 34.07
C GLY A 132 -17.16 -20.79 35.26
N LEU A 133 -15.95 -20.58 35.79
CA LEU A 133 -15.73 -19.73 36.97
C LEU A 133 -15.47 -18.24 36.64
N CYS A 134 -15.17 -17.93 35.38
CA CYS A 134 -14.82 -16.59 34.91
C CYS A 134 -15.21 -16.38 33.45
N THR A 135 -15.25 -15.12 33.01
CA THR A 135 -15.67 -14.73 31.65
C THR A 135 -14.62 -15.00 30.57
N ILE A 136 -13.42 -15.47 30.91
CA ILE A 136 -12.39 -15.84 29.92
C ILE A 136 -12.97 -16.86 28.93
N GLN A 137 -13.70 -17.86 29.43
CA GLN A 137 -14.37 -18.85 28.59
C GLN A 137 -15.41 -18.21 27.66
N ASP A 138 -16.24 -17.31 28.19
CA ASP A 138 -17.31 -16.68 27.42
C ASP A 138 -16.75 -15.88 26.24
N PHE A 139 -15.73 -15.05 26.51
CA PHE A 139 -15.06 -14.27 25.48
C PHE A 139 -14.29 -15.14 24.50
N GLN A 140 -13.55 -16.15 24.99
CA GLN A 140 -12.78 -17.06 24.14
C GLN A 140 -13.70 -17.82 23.17
N ASN A 141 -14.77 -18.42 23.67
CA ASN A 141 -15.69 -19.20 22.85
C ASN A 141 -16.35 -18.36 21.77
N GLU A 142 -16.78 -17.13 22.10
CA GLU A 142 -17.44 -16.27 21.12
C GLU A 142 -16.45 -15.70 20.10
N ALA A 143 -15.27 -15.28 20.54
CA ALA A 143 -14.24 -14.77 19.63
C ALA A 143 -13.73 -15.87 18.67
N GLU A 144 -13.45 -17.08 19.16
CA GLU A 144 -13.08 -18.23 18.32
C GLU A 144 -14.19 -18.59 17.32
N LYS A 145 -15.46 -18.54 17.75
CA LYS A 145 -16.62 -18.77 16.87
C LYS A 145 -16.73 -17.74 15.76
N LEU A 146 -16.38 -16.48 16.04
CA LEU A 146 -16.33 -15.41 15.02
C LEU A 146 -15.09 -15.52 14.12
N GLY A 147 -14.03 -16.21 14.57
CA GLY A 147 -12.80 -16.48 13.80
C GLY A 147 -11.53 -15.88 14.40
N TYR A 148 -11.60 -15.14 15.51
CA TYR A 148 -10.45 -14.50 16.13
C TYR A 148 -9.35 -15.51 16.49
N ALA A 149 -8.09 -15.07 16.39
CA ALA A 149 -7.06 -15.65 17.23
C ALA A 149 -7.28 -15.18 18.68
N VAL A 150 -7.21 -16.09 19.64
CA VAL A 150 -7.38 -15.75 21.07
C VAL A 150 -6.12 -16.08 21.84
N LEU A 151 -5.65 -15.13 22.65
CA LEU A 151 -4.49 -15.32 23.52
C LEU A 151 -4.80 -14.83 24.92
N VAL A 152 -4.57 -15.70 25.92
CA VAL A 152 -4.68 -15.33 27.34
C VAL A 152 -3.29 -15.18 27.93
N ALA A 153 -2.68 -14.02 27.73
CA ALA A 153 -1.28 -13.78 28.07
C ALA A 153 -1.03 -12.33 28.53
N GLU A 154 0.08 -12.13 29.23
CA GLU A 154 0.54 -10.80 29.66
C GLU A 154 1.75 -10.30 28.83
N GLY A 155 2.27 -11.12 27.91
CA GLY A 155 3.52 -10.86 27.19
C GLY A 155 3.32 -10.20 25.83
N SER A 156 4.08 -9.13 25.54
CA SER A 156 4.05 -8.40 24.27
C SER A 156 4.77 -9.11 23.13
N ALA A 157 5.75 -9.99 23.40
CA ALA A 157 6.62 -10.58 22.38
C ALA A 157 5.87 -11.43 21.33
N ILE A 158 4.94 -12.27 21.78
CA ILE A 158 4.15 -13.14 20.89
C ILE A 158 3.16 -12.30 20.08
N VAL A 159 2.52 -11.33 20.72
CA VAL A 159 1.57 -10.41 20.06
C VAL A 159 2.28 -9.66 18.95
N MET A 160 3.47 -9.09 19.22
CA MET A 160 4.28 -8.41 18.21
C MET A 160 4.72 -9.35 17.09
N SER A 161 5.10 -10.59 17.39
CA SER A 161 5.41 -11.60 16.37
C SER A 161 4.20 -11.89 15.46
N LEU A 162 3.02 -12.11 16.04
CA LEU A 162 1.79 -12.36 15.28
C LEU A 162 1.42 -11.18 14.36
N ILE A 163 1.62 -9.95 14.82
CA ILE A 163 1.46 -8.74 14.00
C ILE A 163 2.49 -8.71 12.87
N GLN A 164 3.78 -8.93 13.19
CA GLN A 164 4.86 -8.88 12.21
C GLN A 164 4.73 -9.92 11.09
N THR A 165 4.17 -11.08 11.40
CA THR A 165 3.86 -12.10 10.39
C THR A 165 2.69 -11.71 9.46
N GLY A 166 1.98 -10.63 9.76
CA GLY A 166 0.80 -10.17 9.01
C GLY A 166 -0.44 -11.06 9.21
N LYS A 167 -0.39 -12.01 10.16
CA LYS A 167 -1.54 -12.87 10.49
C LYS A 167 -2.64 -12.11 11.22
N ILE A 168 -2.25 -11.09 12.00
CA ILE A 168 -3.17 -10.24 12.76
C ILE A 168 -3.02 -8.81 12.27
N GLU A 169 -4.14 -8.19 11.93
CA GLU A 169 -4.24 -6.80 11.47
C GLU A 169 -4.93 -5.88 12.48
N ALA A 170 -5.58 -6.43 13.52
CA ALA A 170 -6.22 -5.64 14.58
C ALA A 170 -6.24 -6.36 15.93
N ILE A 171 -6.30 -5.59 17.02
CA ILE A 171 -6.35 -6.11 18.38
C ILE A 171 -7.59 -5.62 19.12
N VAL A 172 -8.32 -6.55 19.73
CA VAL A 172 -9.28 -6.27 20.82
C VAL A 172 -8.62 -6.72 22.12
N GLY A 173 -8.26 -5.77 22.98
CA GLY A 173 -7.53 -6.01 24.21
C GLY A 173 -8.40 -5.85 25.46
N ILE A 174 -8.08 -6.62 26.49
CA ILE A 174 -8.50 -6.35 27.87
C ILE A 174 -7.23 -6.15 28.69
N SER A 175 -7.10 -5.03 29.42
CA SER A 175 -5.87 -4.76 30.16
C SER A 175 -6.06 -3.68 31.22
N CYS A 176 -5.20 -3.65 32.23
CA CYS A 176 -5.20 -2.55 33.20
C CYS A 176 -4.46 -1.32 32.64
N LEU A 177 -4.82 -0.12 33.11
CA LEU A 177 -4.21 1.13 32.63
C LEU A 177 -2.67 1.13 32.68
N PRO A 178 -1.99 0.66 33.75
CA PRO A 178 -0.52 0.66 33.78
C PRO A 178 0.14 -0.26 32.74
N VAL A 179 -0.56 -1.30 32.28
CA VAL A 179 -0.06 -2.13 31.18
C VAL A 179 -0.32 -1.43 29.85
N LEU A 180 -1.52 -0.88 29.65
CA LEU A 180 -1.87 -0.13 28.44
C LEU A 180 -0.89 1.01 28.18
N GLU A 181 -0.61 1.84 29.18
CA GLU A 181 0.34 2.96 29.10
C GLU A 181 1.73 2.53 28.63
N ARG A 182 2.20 1.36 29.08
CA ARG A 182 3.49 0.81 28.66
C ARG A 182 3.45 0.18 27.27
N THR A 183 2.33 -0.42 26.87
CA THR A 183 2.21 -1.09 25.57
C THR A 183 1.82 -0.15 24.44
N PHE A 184 1.19 0.97 24.76
CA PHE A 184 0.60 1.90 23.80
C PHE A 184 1.61 2.43 22.77
N PRO A 185 2.82 2.91 23.15
CA PRO A 185 3.79 3.42 22.17
C PRO A 185 4.18 2.40 21.10
N TYR A 186 4.16 1.10 21.41
CA TYR A 186 4.50 0.05 20.44
C TYR A 186 3.38 -0.21 19.44
N VAL A 187 2.13 -0.18 19.91
CA VAL A 187 0.94 -0.41 19.06
C VAL A 187 0.69 0.80 18.15
N GLU A 188 0.86 2.00 18.70
CA GLU A 188 0.79 3.28 18.00
C GLU A 188 1.86 3.37 16.92
N ALA A 189 3.14 3.14 17.25
CA ALA A 189 4.25 3.19 16.29
C ALA A 189 4.12 2.15 15.16
N ALA A 190 3.47 1.02 15.42
CA ALA A 190 3.18 0.00 14.42
C ALA A 190 1.90 0.28 13.61
N ALA A 191 1.18 1.37 13.92
CA ALA A 191 -0.08 1.78 13.32
C ALA A 191 -1.13 0.65 13.27
N ILE A 192 -1.19 -0.16 14.33
CA ILE A 192 -2.12 -1.29 14.41
C ILE A 192 -3.45 -0.78 15.00
N PRO A 193 -4.58 -0.98 14.30
CA PRO A 193 -5.89 -0.73 14.85
C PRO A 193 -6.10 -1.56 16.13
N ALA A 194 -6.18 -0.87 17.26
CA ALA A 194 -6.31 -1.51 18.56
C ALA A 194 -7.33 -0.79 19.43
N VAL A 195 -8.23 -1.57 20.01
CA VAL A 195 -9.17 -1.12 21.04
C VAL A 195 -8.89 -1.89 22.32
N ALA A 196 -9.01 -1.25 23.47
CA ALA A 196 -8.80 -1.89 24.76
C ALA A 196 -9.90 -1.55 25.76
N VAL A 197 -10.44 -2.56 26.45
CA VAL A 197 -11.36 -2.36 27.57
C VAL A 197 -10.58 -2.39 28.89
N PRO A 198 -10.52 -1.27 29.65
CA PRO A 198 -9.77 -1.20 30.89
C PRO A 198 -10.31 -2.16 31.96
N LEU A 199 -9.41 -2.88 32.63
CA LEU A 199 -9.74 -3.58 33.87
C LEU A 199 -10.08 -2.60 34.98
N LEU A 200 -11.06 -2.95 35.81
CA LEU A 200 -11.48 -2.14 36.95
C LEU A 200 -10.48 -2.22 38.13
N GLN A 201 -9.64 -3.26 38.16
CA GLN A 201 -8.57 -3.46 39.14
C GLN A 201 -7.24 -3.72 38.42
N ASP A 202 -6.12 -3.42 39.08
CA ASP A 202 -4.75 -3.52 38.54
C ASP A 202 -3.82 -4.42 39.38
N ASP A 203 -4.33 -5.06 40.44
CA ASP A 203 -3.54 -5.87 41.37
C ASP A 203 -3.40 -7.33 40.93
N CYS A 204 -3.66 -7.58 39.65
CA CYS A 204 -3.46 -8.84 38.94
C CYS A 204 -4.19 -10.08 39.48
N ILE A 205 -5.15 -9.93 40.39
CA ILE A 205 -5.88 -11.03 41.03
C ILE A 205 -7.40 -10.78 40.93
N ASP A 206 -8.15 -11.77 40.43
CA ASP A 206 -9.62 -11.75 40.38
C ASP A 206 -10.21 -10.42 39.85
N THR A 207 -9.63 -9.89 38.77
CA THR A 207 -10.00 -8.59 38.21
C THR A 207 -11.33 -8.65 37.46
N THR A 208 -11.96 -7.49 37.32
CA THR A 208 -13.24 -7.32 36.63
C THR A 208 -13.13 -6.33 35.48
N VAL A 209 -14.04 -6.44 34.52
CA VAL A 209 -14.12 -5.64 33.29
C VAL A 209 -15.59 -5.38 32.97
N ASP A 210 -15.89 -4.32 32.24
CA ASP A 210 -17.22 -4.10 31.66
C ASP A 210 -17.45 -5.09 30.52
N ILE A 211 -18.17 -6.18 30.85
CA ILE A 211 -18.38 -7.33 29.96
C ILE A 211 -19.10 -6.92 28.68
N ASP A 212 -20.10 -6.04 28.80
CA ASP A 212 -20.88 -5.53 27.68
C ASP A 212 -20.01 -4.79 26.67
N TRP A 213 -19.05 -3.99 27.14
CA TRP A 213 -18.13 -3.28 26.25
C TRP A 213 -17.21 -4.25 25.51
N VAL A 214 -16.65 -5.25 26.20
CA VAL A 214 -15.84 -6.29 25.54
C VAL A 214 -16.66 -7.03 24.50
N TRP A 215 -17.90 -7.38 24.84
CA TRP A 215 -18.82 -8.06 23.93
C TRP A 215 -19.09 -7.21 22.68
N ASP A 216 -19.38 -5.92 22.86
CA ASP A 216 -19.57 -4.99 21.75
C ASP A 216 -18.33 -4.92 20.85
N TYR A 217 -17.13 -4.76 21.41
CA TYR A 217 -15.88 -4.70 20.63
C TYR A 217 -15.56 -6.00 19.88
N ILE A 218 -15.87 -7.17 20.45
CA ILE A 218 -15.69 -8.47 19.76
C ILE A 218 -16.66 -8.60 18.57
N HIS A 219 -17.88 -8.07 18.68
CA HIS A 219 -18.89 -8.14 17.62
C HIS A 219 -18.87 -6.93 16.69
N LEU A 220 -17.93 -5.99 16.86
CA LEU A 220 -17.81 -4.83 15.99
C LEU A 220 -17.62 -5.29 14.56
N THR A 221 -18.64 -5.06 13.74
CA THR A 221 -18.57 -5.27 12.32
C THR A 221 -19.20 -4.08 11.63
N SER A 222 -18.59 -3.74 10.52
CA SER A 222 -19.00 -2.70 9.63
C SER A 222 -19.63 -3.37 8.41
N ASP A 223 -20.73 -2.81 7.88
CA ASP A 223 -21.23 -3.19 6.55
C ASP A 223 -20.23 -2.77 5.44
N ASP A 224 -19.28 -1.88 5.75
CA ASP A 224 -18.16 -1.44 4.92
C ASP A 224 -16.96 -2.41 4.99
N LYS A 225 -16.53 -2.85 3.80
CA LYS A 225 -15.61 -3.97 3.51
C LYS A 225 -14.24 -3.44 3.12
N THR A 226 -13.62 -2.60 3.95
CA THR A 226 -12.24 -2.19 3.69
C THR A 226 -11.28 -3.35 3.98
N ARG A 227 -10.40 -3.67 3.03
CA ARG A 227 -9.61 -4.90 2.91
C ARG A 227 -8.17 -4.54 2.58
N ARG A 228 -7.21 -5.19 3.25
CA ARG A 228 -5.79 -5.07 2.93
C ARG A 228 -5.38 -6.14 1.91
N LEU A 229 -5.19 -5.72 0.65
CA LEU A 229 -4.66 -6.60 -0.41
C LEU A 229 -3.19 -6.99 -0.14
N ASN A 230 -2.84 -8.26 -0.30
CA ASN A 230 -1.44 -8.69 -0.32
C ASN A 230 -0.84 -8.38 -1.70
N LEU A 231 -0.21 -7.21 -1.83
CA LEU A 231 0.33 -6.72 -3.11
C LEU A 231 1.47 -7.59 -3.63
N ASN A 232 2.20 -8.30 -2.78
CA ASN A 232 3.28 -9.17 -3.23
C ASN A 232 2.72 -10.46 -3.82
N ALA A 233 1.80 -11.12 -3.11
CA ALA A 233 1.13 -12.31 -3.64
C ALA A 233 0.37 -12.01 -4.94
N LEU A 234 -0.35 -10.89 -5.00
CA LEU A 234 -1.08 -10.48 -6.21
C LEU A 234 -0.12 -10.17 -7.37
N HIS A 235 1.01 -9.52 -7.10
CA HIS A 235 2.00 -9.22 -8.13
C HIS A 235 2.66 -10.49 -8.67
N GLU A 236 3.01 -11.45 -7.81
CA GLU A 236 3.53 -12.76 -8.22
C GLU A 236 2.50 -13.56 -9.03
N GLU A 237 1.23 -13.55 -8.62
CA GLU A 237 0.15 -14.20 -9.39
C GLU A 237 0.05 -13.61 -10.81
N VAL A 238 0.07 -12.28 -10.92
CA VAL A 238 0.04 -11.59 -12.22
C VAL A 238 1.26 -11.92 -13.07
N ARG A 239 2.46 -11.97 -12.48
CA ARG A 239 3.69 -12.38 -13.19
C ARG A 239 3.54 -13.79 -13.76
N GLY A 240 2.91 -14.71 -13.03
CA GLY A 240 2.64 -16.08 -13.47
C GLY A 240 1.76 -16.19 -14.73
N TRP A 241 1.01 -15.15 -15.11
CA TRP A 241 0.19 -15.16 -16.32
C TRP A 241 0.99 -14.95 -17.60
N PHE A 242 2.22 -14.45 -17.49
CA PHE A 242 3.07 -14.13 -18.64
C PHE A 242 4.09 -15.23 -18.94
N THR A 243 3.94 -16.44 -18.37
CA THR A 243 4.69 -17.59 -18.87
C THR A 243 4.13 -18.03 -20.22
N ARG A 244 4.97 -18.65 -21.06
CA ARG A 244 4.54 -19.13 -22.38
C ARG A 244 3.36 -20.10 -22.26
N GLU A 245 3.38 -20.97 -21.25
CA GLU A 245 2.32 -21.93 -20.97
C GLU A 245 1.00 -21.25 -20.60
N SER A 246 1.04 -20.23 -19.73
CA SER A 246 -0.15 -19.49 -19.29
C SER A 246 -0.76 -18.69 -20.45
N LEU A 247 0.08 -18.04 -21.27
CA LEU A 247 -0.37 -17.32 -22.45
C LEU A 247 -1.01 -18.26 -23.48
N ASP A 248 -0.39 -19.41 -23.77
CA ASP A 248 -0.93 -20.39 -24.71
C ASP A 248 -2.25 -21.03 -24.19
N ALA A 249 -2.37 -21.24 -22.88
CA ALA A 249 -3.60 -21.74 -22.26
C ALA A 249 -4.77 -20.74 -22.39
N LEU A 250 -4.50 -19.44 -22.26
CA LEU A 250 -5.53 -18.41 -22.31
C LEU A 250 -5.86 -17.95 -23.74
N LEU A 251 -4.85 -17.87 -24.61
CA LEU A 251 -4.95 -17.30 -25.96
C LEU A 251 -5.06 -18.38 -27.07
N GLY A 252 -5.00 -19.67 -26.72
CA GLY A 252 -4.94 -20.76 -27.69
C GLY A 252 -3.55 -20.89 -28.33
N LYS A 253 -3.40 -21.67 -29.40
CA LYS A 253 -2.11 -21.78 -30.11
C LYS A 253 -1.88 -20.58 -31.04
N PRO A 254 -0.62 -20.10 -31.21
CA PRO A 254 -0.33 -19.09 -32.21
C PRO A 254 -0.71 -19.58 -33.62
N ALA A 255 -1.37 -18.71 -34.39
CA ALA A 255 -1.83 -19.04 -35.74
C ALA A 255 -0.67 -19.10 -36.75
N ASP A 256 0.35 -18.26 -36.56
CA ASP A 256 1.50 -18.14 -37.45
C ASP A 256 2.78 -17.75 -36.69
N LYS A 257 3.85 -17.54 -37.45
CA LYS A 257 5.16 -17.18 -36.89
C LYS A 257 5.20 -15.78 -36.28
N THR A 258 4.36 -14.85 -36.77
CA THR A 258 4.31 -13.49 -36.24
C THR A 258 3.67 -13.48 -34.86
N GLU A 259 2.57 -14.22 -34.67
CA GLU A 259 1.98 -14.42 -33.34
C GLU A 259 2.93 -15.14 -32.37
N GLU A 260 3.72 -16.10 -32.86
CA GLU A 260 4.73 -16.76 -32.04
C GLU A 260 5.79 -15.76 -31.52
N ILE A 261 6.34 -14.92 -32.40
CA ILE A 261 7.31 -13.88 -32.01
C ILE A 261 6.68 -12.89 -31.02
N ALA A 262 5.43 -12.47 -31.25
CA ALA A 262 4.72 -11.56 -30.36
C ALA A 262 4.52 -12.17 -28.96
N ARG A 263 4.17 -13.47 -28.87
CA ARG A 263 4.01 -14.19 -27.60
C ARG A 263 5.33 -14.35 -26.86
N ASP A 264 6.41 -14.65 -27.57
CA ASP A 264 7.75 -14.72 -26.98
C ASP A 264 8.16 -13.37 -26.40
N TRP A 265 7.95 -12.28 -27.14
CA TRP A 265 8.22 -10.93 -26.66
C TRP A 265 7.38 -10.54 -25.43
N LEU A 266 6.11 -10.92 -25.41
CA LEU A 266 5.21 -10.71 -24.28
C LEU A 266 5.65 -11.50 -23.04
N ALA A 267 6.17 -12.72 -23.24
CA ALA A 267 6.66 -13.58 -22.16
C ALA A 267 8.01 -13.14 -21.57
N ARG A 268 8.87 -12.45 -22.36
CA ARG A 268 10.16 -11.90 -21.89
C ARG A 268 10.03 -11.02 -20.67
N ALA A 269 11.05 -11.04 -19.81
CA ALA A 269 11.07 -10.39 -18.50
C ALA A 269 10.59 -8.93 -18.48
N GLY A 270 10.13 -8.51 -17.30
CA GLY A 270 9.67 -7.16 -17.02
C GLY A 270 9.06 -7.07 -15.61
N ASN A 271 8.98 -5.87 -15.06
CA ASN A 271 8.45 -5.68 -13.70
C ASN A 271 6.93 -5.89 -13.61
N ARG A 272 6.20 -5.92 -14.73
CA ARG A 272 4.74 -6.18 -14.79
C ARG A 272 3.89 -5.25 -13.92
N TRP A 273 4.32 -4.01 -13.74
CA TRP A 273 3.60 -3.03 -12.94
C TRP A 273 2.22 -2.69 -13.52
N ARG A 274 2.13 -2.43 -14.83
CA ARG A 274 0.89 -2.03 -15.51
C ARG A 274 -0.21 -3.11 -15.44
N PRO A 275 0.04 -4.39 -15.79
CA PRO A 275 -0.96 -5.45 -15.60
C PRO A 275 -1.31 -5.65 -14.12
N PHE A 276 -0.33 -5.54 -13.21
CA PHE A 276 -0.60 -5.61 -11.76
C PHE A 276 -1.54 -4.50 -11.30
N LEU A 277 -1.35 -3.26 -11.73
CA LEU A 277 -2.20 -2.13 -11.36
C LEU A 277 -3.63 -2.30 -11.86
N THR A 278 -3.80 -2.87 -13.05
CA THR A 278 -5.12 -3.22 -13.60
C THR A 278 -5.87 -4.17 -12.67
N VAL A 279 -5.20 -5.23 -12.23
CA VAL A 279 -5.76 -6.24 -11.33
C VAL A 279 -6.00 -5.68 -9.94
N ALA A 280 -5.05 -4.90 -9.43
CA ALA A 280 -5.14 -4.31 -8.10
C ALA A 280 -6.29 -3.30 -8.00
N ALA A 281 -6.44 -2.41 -8.99
CA ALA A 281 -7.55 -1.46 -9.04
C ALA A 281 -8.90 -2.18 -9.08
N HIS A 282 -9.05 -3.20 -9.93
CA HIS A 282 -10.26 -4.02 -9.96
C HIS A 282 -10.53 -4.70 -8.61
N GLN A 283 -9.50 -5.29 -7.99
CA GLN A 283 -9.60 -5.95 -6.69
C GLN A 283 -10.00 -5.01 -5.56
N ALA A 284 -9.50 -3.77 -5.58
CA ALA A 284 -9.89 -2.75 -4.61
C ALA A 284 -11.34 -2.29 -4.78
N LEU A 285 -11.85 -2.31 -6.02
CA LEU A 285 -13.16 -1.76 -6.37
C LEU A 285 -14.30 -2.79 -6.42
N ARG A 286 -14.01 -4.09 -6.39
CA ARG A 286 -15.03 -5.15 -6.43
C ARG A 286 -15.67 -5.43 -5.06
N ASP A 287 -16.96 -5.74 -5.07
CA ASP A 287 -17.75 -6.00 -3.85
C ASP A 287 -17.46 -7.37 -3.18
N ASP A 288 -17.03 -8.35 -3.97
CA ASP A 288 -16.72 -9.74 -3.57
C ASP A 288 -15.19 -9.94 -3.44
N SER A 289 -14.68 -10.39 -2.28
CA SER A 289 -13.24 -10.62 -2.04
C SER A 289 -12.74 -12.04 -2.29
N GLU A 290 -13.64 -13.01 -2.33
CA GLU A 290 -13.29 -14.44 -2.24
C GLU A 290 -13.41 -15.12 -3.62
N GLY A 291 -14.08 -14.47 -4.58
CA GLY A 291 -14.23 -15.01 -5.93
C GLY A 291 -12.90 -14.99 -6.71
N PRO A 292 -12.58 -16.09 -7.44
CA PRO A 292 -11.35 -16.19 -8.22
C PRO A 292 -11.21 -15.06 -9.25
N LEU A 293 -9.97 -14.77 -9.65
CA LEU A 293 -9.70 -13.81 -10.72
C LEU A 293 -10.28 -14.32 -12.04
N SER A 294 -11.23 -13.57 -12.59
CA SER A 294 -11.93 -13.95 -13.81
C SER A 294 -10.99 -13.92 -15.02
N ASP A 295 -11.26 -14.76 -16.02
CA ASP A 295 -10.50 -14.73 -17.27
C ASP A 295 -10.66 -13.40 -18.00
N ALA A 296 -11.78 -12.69 -17.81
CA ALA A 296 -11.96 -11.33 -18.32
C ALA A 296 -10.92 -10.35 -17.72
N LEU A 297 -10.65 -10.45 -16.42
CA LEU A 297 -9.64 -9.63 -15.76
C LEU A 297 -8.22 -10.00 -16.21
N LYS A 298 -7.93 -11.30 -16.36
CA LYS A 298 -6.63 -11.75 -16.90
C LYS A 298 -6.41 -11.22 -18.30
N LYS A 299 -7.41 -11.34 -19.20
CA LYS A 299 -7.36 -10.81 -20.56
C LYS A 299 -7.17 -9.29 -20.57
N ALA A 300 -7.84 -8.55 -19.68
CA ALA A 300 -7.68 -7.10 -19.56
C ALA A 300 -6.27 -6.71 -19.09
N ALA A 301 -5.70 -7.42 -18.12
CA ALA A 301 -4.34 -7.19 -17.66
C ALA A 301 -3.31 -7.50 -18.77
N ILE A 302 -3.48 -8.62 -19.49
CA ILE A 302 -2.63 -8.98 -20.63
C ILE A 302 -2.75 -7.95 -21.75
N ALA A 303 -3.95 -7.44 -22.03
CA ALA A 303 -4.14 -6.37 -23.02
C ALA A 303 -3.33 -5.11 -22.69
N VAL A 304 -3.31 -4.71 -21.42
CA VAL A 304 -2.49 -3.59 -20.94
C VAL A 304 -1.00 -3.84 -21.14
N GLU A 305 -0.53 -5.06 -20.88
CA GLU A 305 0.86 -5.43 -21.16
C GLU A 305 1.16 -5.50 -22.66
N CYS A 306 0.21 -5.93 -23.52
CA CYS A 306 0.35 -5.89 -24.97
C CYS A 306 0.60 -4.46 -25.46
N PHE A 307 -0.19 -3.47 -24.99
CA PHE A 307 0.03 -2.07 -25.33
C PHE A 307 1.41 -1.57 -24.88
N HIS A 308 1.83 -1.93 -23.67
CA HIS A 308 3.15 -1.56 -23.17
C HIS A 308 4.29 -2.21 -23.96
N LYS A 309 4.20 -3.51 -24.24
CA LYS A 309 5.22 -4.24 -24.99
C LYS A 309 5.29 -3.79 -26.44
N ALA A 310 4.17 -3.38 -27.04
CA ALA A 310 4.16 -2.73 -28.35
C ALA A 310 4.90 -1.39 -28.32
N SER A 311 4.64 -0.55 -27.31
CA SER A 311 5.31 0.75 -27.19
C SER A 311 6.82 0.57 -27.05
N LEU A 312 7.30 -0.43 -26.29
CA LEU A 312 8.73 -0.72 -26.16
C LEU A 312 9.37 -1.16 -27.48
N VAL A 313 8.68 -1.97 -28.30
CA VAL A 313 9.20 -2.39 -29.61
C VAL A 313 9.39 -1.18 -30.52
N HIS A 314 8.43 -0.24 -30.51
CA HIS A 314 8.52 0.97 -31.32
C HIS A 314 9.58 1.93 -30.79
N ASP A 315 9.64 2.14 -29.47
CA ASP A 315 10.66 2.95 -28.78
C ASP A 315 12.08 2.43 -29.08
N ASP A 316 12.31 1.11 -28.98
CA ASP A 316 13.60 0.48 -29.31
C ASP A 316 14.02 0.76 -30.77
N ILE A 317 13.07 0.78 -31.71
CA ILE A 317 13.34 1.08 -33.12
C ILE A 317 13.64 2.58 -33.30
N GLU A 318 12.85 3.44 -32.67
CA GLU A 318 12.99 4.90 -32.73
C GLU A 318 14.34 5.36 -32.15
N ASP A 319 14.79 4.69 -31.09
CA ASP A 319 16.05 4.95 -30.40
C ASP A 319 17.25 4.18 -30.98
N ASN A 320 16.99 3.21 -31.85
CA ASN A 320 18.00 2.31 -32.43
C ASN A 320 18.78 1.54 -31.34
N ASP A 321 18.07 1.07 -30.31
CA ASP A 321 18.63 0.34 -29.18
C ASP A 321 18.96 -1.12 -29.55
N ALA A 322 20.22 -1.54 -29.35
CA ALA A 322 20.61 -2.91 -29.65
C ALA A 322 20.15 -3.94 -28.59
N GLN A 323 19.95 -3.50 -27.35
CA GLN A 323 19.60 -4.36 -26.21
C GLN A 323 18.60 -3.70 -25.26
N ARG A 324 17.73 -4.49 -24.64
CA ARG A 324 16.86 -4.08 -23.53
C ARG A 324 16.86 -5.16 -22.45
N TYR A 325 17.05 -4.76 -21.20
CA TYR A 325 17.18 -5.66 -20.04
C TYR A 325 18.23 -6.78 -20.22
N GLY A 326 19.32 -6.48 -20.94
CA GLY A 326 20.39 -7.45 -21.23
C GLY A 326 20.09 -8.45 -22.35
N GLU A 327 18.93 -8.35 -23.00
CA GLU A 327 18.55 -9.17 -24.16
C GLU A 327 18.54 -8.34 -25.45
N ALA A 328 18.69 -8.99 -26.61
CA ALA A 328 18.58 -8.30 -27.90
C ALA A 328 17.17 -7.73 -28.10
N THR A 329 17.10 -6.50 -28.60
CA THR A 329 15.82 -5.90 -29.01
C THR A 329 15.23 -6.63 -30.21
N LEU A 330 13.91 -6.51 -30.39
CA LEU A 330 13.20 -7.28 -31.40
C LEU A 330 13.68 -6.95 -32.84
N HIS A 331 14.04 -5.69 -33.09
CA HIS A 331 14.54 -5.25 -34.39
C HIS A 331 15.99 -5.69 -34.64
N ALA A 332 16.80 -5.83 -33.59
CA ALA A 332 18.14 -6.40 -33.69
C ALA A 332 18.09 -7.92 -34.01
N GLU A 333 17.10 -8.63 -33.48
CA GLU A 333 16.96 -10.08 -33.67
C GLU A 333 16.27 -10.47 -35.00
N HIS A 334 15.17 -9.79 -35.34
CA HIS A 334 14.33 -10.16 -36.47
C HIS A 334 14.31 -9.14 -37.61
N GLY A 335 15.02 -8.03 -37.46
CA GLY A 335 15.01 -6.91 -38.39
C GLY A 335 13.85 -5.94 -38.14
N MET A 336 14.08 -4.67 -38.46
CA MET A 336 13.12 -3.58 -38.26
C MET A 336 11.72 -3.84 -38.88
N PRO A 337 11.57 -4.37 -40.12
CA PRO A 337 10.23 -4.61 -40.67
C PRO A 337 9.39 -5.61 -39.89
N VAL A 338 10.02 -6.66 -39.34
CA VAL A 338 9.32 -7.67 -38.54
C VAL A 338 8.95 -7.09 -37.19
N ALA A 339 9.88 -6.38 -36.54
CA ALA A 339 9.65 -5.78 -35.24
C ALA A 339 8.50 -4.76 -35.27
N LEU A 340 8.49 -3.86 -36.26
CA LEU A 340 7.40 -2.89 -36.45
C LEU A 340 6.04 -3.60 -36.58
N ASN A 341 5.97 -4.63 -37.44
CA ASN A 341 4.72 -5.37 -37.62
C ASN A 341 4.29 -6.15 -36.37
N VAL A 342 5.22 -6.63 -35.53
CA VAL A 342 4.91 -7.27 -34.25
C VAL A 342 4.36 -6.26 -33.24
N GLY A 343 4.91 -5.05 -33.20
CA GLY A 343 4.35 -3.96 -32.38
C GLY A 343 2.91 -3.62 -32.77
N ASP A 344 2.63 -3.50 -34.07
CA ASP A 344 1.27 -3.30 -34.59
C ASP A 344 0.32 -4.46 -34.24
N LEU A 345 0.80 -5.71 -34.34
CA LEU A 345 0.02 -6.88 -33.94
C LEU A 345 -0.33 -6.85 -32.46
N LEU A 346 0.60 -6.49 -31.58
CA LEU A 346 0.37 -6.40 -30.13
C LEU A 346 -0.66 -5.32 -29.79
N ILE A 347 -0.66 -4.19 -30.50
CA ILE A 347 -1.72 -3.17 -30.38
C ILE A 347 -3.09 -3.79 -30.72
N GLY A 348 -3.20 -4.45 -31.87
CA GLY A 348 -4.43 -5.11 -32.30
C GLY A 348 -4.90 -6.18 -31.31
N GLU A 349 -3.96 -6.97 -30.79
CA GLU A 349 -4.21 -8.03 -29.82
C GLU A 349 -4.73 -7.47 -28.49
N GLY A 350 -4.19 -6.35 -28.02
CA GLY A 350 -4.70 -5.67 -26.82
C GLY A 350 -6.19 -5.31 -26.96
N TYR A 351 -6.60 -4.67 -28.06
CA TYR A 351 -8.01 -4.38 -28.29
C TYR A 351 -8.85 -5.64 -28.45
N ARG A 352 -8.33 -6.66 -29.15
CA ARG A 352 -9.02 -7.95 -29.31
C ARG A 352 -9.33 -8.56 -27.94
N LEU A 353 -8.40 -8.54 -27.00
CA LEU A 353 -8.57 -9.08 -25.65
C LEU A 353 -9.57 -8.29 -24.79
N LEU A 354 -9.63 -6.97 -24.97
CA LEU A 354 -10.65 -6.13 -24.32
C LEU A 354 -12.06 -6.37 -24.88
N VAL A 355 -12.17 -6.86 -26.12
CA VAL A 355 -13.45 -7.19 -26.76
C VAL A 355 -13.88 -8.64 -26.51
N ASP A 356 -12.93 -9.59 -26.65
CA ASP A 356 -13.13 -11.04 -26.58
C ASP A 356 -13.20 -11.53 -25.13
N ASN A 357 -14.21 -11.05 -24.41
CA ASN A 357 -14.53 -11.45 -23.04
C ASN A 357 -16.04 -11.38 -22.78
N ASN A 358 -16.49 -12.11 -21.75
CA ASN A 358 -17.91 -12.27 -21.39
C ASN A 358 -18.47 -11.14 -20.52
N VAL A 359 -17.96 -9.91 -20.65
CA VAL A 359 -18.46 -8.75 -19.91
C VAL A 359 -19.61 -8.06 -20.66
N SER A 360 -20.34 -7.18 -19.99
CA SER A 360 -21.41 -6.42 -20.63
C SER A 360 -20.87 -5.45 -21.68
N GLY A 361 -21.72 -5.09 -22.66
CA GLY A 361 -21.33 -4.15 -23.71
C GLY A 361 -20.90 -2.77 -23.20
N SER A 362 -21.47 -2.31 -22.08
CA SER A 362 -21.09 -1.02 -21.47
C SER A 362 -19.67 -1.05 -20.88
N LEU A 363 -19.32 -2.10 -20.12
CA LEU A 363 -17.97 -2.24 -19.56
C LEU A 363 -16.94 -2.39 -20.66
N ARG A 364 -17.27 -3.18 -21.70
CA ARG A 364 -16.42 -3.33 -22.89
C ARG A 364 -16.16 -1.99 -23.59
N SER A 365 -17.22 -1.20 -23.82
CA SER A 365 -17.09 0.12 -24.44
C SER A 365 -16.25 1.07 -23.59
N ALA A 366 -16.38 1.03 -22.27
CA ALA A 366 -15.59 1.86 -21.37
C ALA A 366 -14.10 1.49 -21.43
N MET A 367 -13.74 0.21 -21.36
CA MET A 367 -12.35 -0.24 -21.46
C MET A 367 -11.71 0.12 -22.82
N ILE A 368 -12.43 -0.05 -23.93
CA ILE A 368 -11.94 0.30 -25.26
C ILE A 368 -11.71 1.81 -25.38
N LYS A 369 -12.63 2.63 -24.84
CA LYS A 369 -12.48 4.08 -24.85
C LYS A 369 -11.22 4.51 -24.10
N VAL A 370 -11.02 3.99 -22.88
CA VAL A 370 -9.82 4.25 -22.06
C VAL A 370 -8.54 3.85 -22.81
N ALA A 371 -8.50 2.64 -23.38
CA ALA A 371 -7.33 2.17 -24.13
C ALA A 371 -7.03 3.05 -25.35
N ALA A 372 -8.06 3.41 -26.12
CA ALA A 372 -7.91 4.23 -27.33
C ALA A 372 -7.45 5.66 -27.02
N GLU A 373 -8.02 6.29 -25.99
CA GLU A 373 -7.63 7.64 -25.58
C GLU A 373 -6.19 7.65 -25.06
N GLY A 374 -5.84 6.71 -24.18
CA GLY A 374 -4.49 6.62 -23.64
C GLY A 374 -3.44 6.27 -24.69
N GLN A 375 -3.71 5.37 -25.62
CA GLN A 375 -2.78 5.09 -26.72
C GLN A 375 -2.54 6.33 -27.59
N ARG A 376 -3.59 7.11 -27.91
CA ARG A 376 -3.43 8.37 -28.65
C ARG A 376 -2.56 9.36 -27.90
N GLU A 377 -2.72 9.45 -26.58
CA GLU A 377 -1.94 10.37 -25.76
C GLU A 377 -0.46 9.96 -25.69
N LEU A 378 -0.17 8.67 -25.47
CA LEU A 378 1.19 8.13 -25.49
C LEU A 378 1.89 8.41 -26.82
N CYS A 379 1.24 8.15 -27.96
CA CYS A 379 1.81 8.44 -29.28
C CYS A 379 2.04 9.94 -29.50
N ARG A 380 1.20 10.82 -28.95
CA ARG A 380 1.41 12.28 -29.02
C ARG A 380 2.58 12.71 -28.16
N GLY A 381 2.74 12.12 -26.97
CA GLY A 381 3.88 12.36 -26.07
C GLY A 381 5.19 11.96 -26.73
N GLN A 382 5.30 10.71 -27.21
CA GLN A 382 6.48 10.21 -27.92
C GLN A 382 6.77 11.04 -29.18
N GLY A 383 5.73 11.36 -29.97
CA GLY A 383 5.89 12.19 -31.16
C GLY A 383 6.44 13.59 -30.85
N ALA A 384 6.09 14.19 -29.71
CA ALA A 384 6.64 15.48 -29.31
C ALA A 384 8.15 15.41 -29.02
N GLU A 385 8.62 14.33 -28.38
CA GLU A 385 10.03 14.08 -28.15
C GLU A 385 10.80 13.84 -29.46
N LEU A 386 10.26 12.99 -30.35
CA LEU A 386 10.86 12.73 -31.67
C LEU A 386 10.97 14.00 -32.52
N LEU A 387 9.94 14.85 -32.51
CA LEU A 387 9.97 16.14 -33.20
C LEU A 387 11.01 17.09 -32.60
N TRP A 388 11.18 17.07 -31.27
CA TRP A 388 12.21 17.83 -30.58
C TRP A 388 13.62 17.31 -30.91
N ASN A 389 13.84 15.98 -30.96
CA ASN A 389 15.13 15.38 -31.35
C ASN A 389 15.56 15.80 -32.77
N ASN A 390 14.60 16.00 -33.69
CA ASN A 390 14.89 16.47 -35.04
C ASN A 390 15.26 17.96 -35.11
N ASN A 391 14.84 18.77 -34.13
CA ASN A 391 15.15 20.20 -34.05
C ASN A 391 15.28 20.64 -32.58
N PRO A 392 16.42 20.30 -31.92
CA PRO A 392 16.58 20.52 -30.49
C PRO A 392 16.53 22.01 -30.15
N VAL A 393 15.73 22.33 -29.13
CA VAL A 393 15.68 23.67 -28.53
C VAL A 393 15.83 23.55 -27.02
N ALA A 394 16.48 24.53 -26.39
CA ALA A 394 16.61 24.56 -24.94
C ALA A 394 15.24 24.54 -24.24
N LEU A 395 14.93 23.46 -23.51
CA LEU A 395 13.67 23.30 -22.77
C LEU A 395 13.82 23.69 -21.32
N THR A 396 12.93 24.52 -20.78
CA THR A 396 12.89 24.78 -19.34
C THR A 396 12.50 23.52 -18.56
N SER A 397 12.82 23.47 -17.27
CA SER A 397 12.39 22.39 -16.38
C SER A 397 10.88 22.17 -16.43
N ALA A 398 10.08 23.25 -16.49
CA ALA A 398 8.63 23.17 -16.67
C ALA A 398 8.19 22.52 -18.00
N GLN A 399 8.91 22.78 -19.11
CA GLN A 399 8.60 22.17 -20.41
C GLN A 399 8.96 20.68 -20.44
N VAL A 400 10.07 20.30 -19.79
CA VAL A 400 10.43 18.89 -19.62
C VAL A 400 9.36 18.15 -18.80
N LEU A 401 8.86 18.75 -17.72
CA LEU A 401 7.78 18.15 -16.93
C LEU A 401 6.48 17.95 -17.74
N GLU A 402 6.16 18.84 -18.69
CA GLU A 402 5.01 18.66 -19.59
C GLU A 402 5.20 17.48 -20.56
N ILE A 403 6.44 17.23 -21.02
CA ILE A 403 6.77 16.04 -21.81
C ILE A 403 6.58 14.78 -20.96
N PHE A 404 7.08 14.78 -19.71
CA PHE A 404 6.92 13.65 -18.78
C PHE A 404 5.44 13.34 -18.52
N ARG A 405 4.62 14.39 -18.35
CA ARG A 405 3.16 14.30 -18.18
C ARG A 405 2.51 13.50 -19.30
N SER A 406 2.93 13.72 -20.55
CA SER A 406 2.30 13.11 -21.73
C SER A 406 2.88 11.74 -22.11
N LYS A 407 4.13 11.43 -21.72
CA LYS A 407 4.83 10.19 -22.11
C LYS A 407 4.51 9.01 -21.19
N THR A 408 4.47 9.22 -19.89
CA THR A 408 4.47 8.10 -18.92
C THR A 408 3.18 7.99 -18.13
N ALA A 409 2.55 9.12 -17.76
CA ALA A 409 1.31 9.11 -16.99
C ALA A 409 0.14 8.37 -17.66
N PRO A 410 -0.11 8.50 -18.98
CA PRO A 410 -1.27 7.86 -19.60
C PRO A 410 -1.21 6.33 -19.48
N ALA A 411 -0.02 5.73 -19.44
CA ALA A 411 0.11 4.27 -19.31
C ALA A 411 -0.31 3.77 -17.92
N PHE A 412 -0.03 4.53 -16.85
CA PHE A 412 -0.52 4.23 -15.50
C PHE A 412 -2.02 4.44 -15.41
N GLU A 413 -2.51 5.52 -16.01
CA GLU A 413 -3.93 5.86 -16.04
C GLU A 413 -4.76 4.78 -16.74
N VAL A 414 -4.33 4.34 -17.93
CA VAL A 414 -4.98 3.27 -18.69
C VAL A 414 -5.08 2.00 -17.86
N ALA A 415 -3.99 1.58 -17.20
CA ALA A 415 -3.98 0.39 -16.36
C ALA A 415 -5.03 0.48 -15.23
N LEU A 416 -5.01 1.57 -14.47
CA LEU A 416 -5.93 1.76 -13.35
C LEU A 416 -7.39 1.89 -13.82
N LYS A 417 -7.64 2.68 -14.87
CA LYS A 417 -8.99 2.91 -15.41
C LYS A 417 -9.59 1.67 -16.07
N ILE A 418 -8.79 0.81 -16.72
CA ILE A 418 -9.30 -0.48 -17.22
C ILE A 418 -9.74 -1.39 -16.06
N GLY A 419 -8.97 -1.44 -14.97
CA GLY A 419 -9.36 -2.17 -13.76
C GLY A 419 -10.65 -1.64 -13.14
N ALA A 420 -10.78 -0.32 -13.03
CA ALA A 420 -11.98 0.35 -12.51
C ALA A 420 -13.20 0.16 -13.43
N ALA A 421 -13.00 0.22 -14.75
CA ALA A 421 -14.04 -0.05 -15.74
C ALA A 421 -14.56 -1.47 -15.60
N LEU A 422 -13.67 -2.46 -15.50
CA LEU A 422 -14.07 -3.86 -15.34
C LEU A 422 -14.83 -4.10 -14.02
N ALA A 423 -14.50 -3.36 -12.96
CA ALA A 423 -15.24 -3.38 -11.69
C ALA A 423 -16.58 -2.62 -11.74
N GLY A 424 -16.90 -1.93 -12.84
CA GLY A 424 -18.10 -1.12 -12.97
C GLY A 424 -18.07 0.16 -12.12
N LYS A 425 -16.87 0.66 -11.80
CA LYS A 425 -16.64 1.82 -10.90
C LYS A 425 -15.82 2.93 -11.55
N LEU A 426 -15.66 2.93 -12.88
CA LEU A 426 -14.86 3.94 -13.58
C LEU A 426 -15.43 5.34 -13.39
N ASP A 427 -16.73 5.54 -13.57
CA ASP A 427 -17.35 6.88 -13.47
C ASP A 427 -17.16 7.50 -12.07
N ASP A 428 -17.15 6.66 -11.03
CA ASP A 428 -16.95 7.09 -9.63
C ASP A 428 -15.48 7.46 -9.34
N THR A 429 -14.53 7.01 -10.17
CA THR A 429 -13.09 7.05 -9.85
C THR A 429 -12.23 7.72 -10.92
N ALA A 430 -12.79 8.05 -12.09
CA ALA A 430 -12.03 8.46 -13.27
C ALA A 430 -11.16 9.71 -13.05
N ASP A 431 -11.70 10.74 -12.40
CA ASP A 431 -10.97 11.99 -12.18
C ASP A 431 -9.84 11.80 -11.17
N ALA A 432 -10.10 11.11 -10.06
CA ALA A 432 -9.09 10.82 -9.07
C ALA A 432 -7.97 9.91 -9.63
N LEU A 433 -8.31 8.94 -10.47
CA LEU A 433 -7.32 8.09 -11.14
C LEU A 433 -6.50 8.87 -12.17
N HIS A 434 -7.06 9.89 -12.83
CA HIS A 434 -6.35 10.77 -13.73
C HIS A 434 -5.31 11.61 -12.97
N ASP A 435 -5.76 12.38 -11.96
CA ASP A 435 -4.89 13.24 -11.15
C ASP A 435 -3.76 12.45 -10.46
N TYR A 436 -4.10 11.26 -9.95
CA TYR A 436 -3.12 10.35 -9.35
C TYR A 436 -2.08 9.88 -10.36
N SER A 437 -2.52 9.45 -11.55
CA SER A 437 -1.64 8.89 -12.58
C SER A 437 -0.74 9.96 -13.20
N GLU A 438 -1.25 11.18 -13.36
CA GLU A 438 -0.48 12.34 -13.83
C GLU A 438 0.72 12.60 -12.91
N ALA A 439 0.45 12.78 -11.62
CA ALA A 439 1.48 13.06 -10.63
C ALA A 439 2.45 11.86 -10.46
N LEU A 440 1.94 10.63 -10.46
CA LEU A 440 2.77 9.42 -10.38
C LEU A 440 3.69 9.29 -11.60
N GLY A 441 3.17 9.52 -12.81
CA GLY A 441 3.93 9.40 -14.05
C GLY A 441 5.09 10.40 -14.12
N ILE A 442 4.85 11.65 -13.70
CA ILE A 442 5.90 12.67 -13.61
C ILE A 442 6.96 12.27 -12.56
N ALA A 443 6.53 11.86 -11.37
CA ALA A 443 7.45 11.41 -10.33
C ALA A 443 8.30 10.21 -10.79
N TYR A 444 7.69 9.25 -11.48
CA TYR A 444 8.39 8.08 -12.02
C TYR A 444 9.49 8.48 -12.99
N GLN A 445 9.23 9.42 -13.90
CA GLN A 445 10.24 9.86 -14.88
C GLN A 445 11.35 10.71 -14.24
N ILE A 446 11.05 11.51 -13.21
CA ILE A 446 12.09 12.21 -12.44
C ILE A 446 13.00 11.21 -11.71
N HIS A 447 12.42 10.16 -11.13
CA HIS A 447 13.19 9.09 -10.47
C HIS A 447 14.08 8.35 -11.48
N ASP A 448 13.54 8.00 -12.64
CA ASP A 448 14.28 7.37 -13.75
C ASP A 448 15.49 8.22 -14.18
N ASP A 449 15.28 9.52 -14.40
CA ASP A 449 16.35 10.48 -14.70
C ASP A 449 17.44 10.56 -13.60
N LEU A 450 17.06 10.38 -12.34
CA LEU A 450 17.99 10.42 -11.20
C LEU A 450 18.75 9.09 -11.06
N ASP A 451 18.09 7.96 -11.28
CA ASP A 451 18.68 6.62 -11.26
C ASP A 451 19.64 6.39 -12.44
N ASP A 452 19.31 6.93 -13.62
CA ASP A 452 20.16 6.88 -14.81
C ASP A 452 21.51 7.56 -14.58
N LEU A 453 21.58 8.50 -13.62
CA LEU A 453 22.81 9.12 -13.18
C LEU A 453 23.53 8.31 -12.11
N GLY A 454 22.90 7.35 -11.44
CA GLY A 454 23.47 6.54 -10.37
C GLY A 454 24.16 5.26 -10.84
N ASP A 455 23.78 4.73 -11.99
CA ASP A 455 24.30 3.45 -12.50
C ASP A 455 25.44 3.65 -13.51
N ASP A 456 26.68 3.34 -13.08
CA ASP A 456 27.88 3.36 -13.93
C ASP A 456 27.97 2.13 -14.87
N SER A 457 26.98 1.21 -14.85
CA SER A 457 27.09 -0.11 -15.50
C SER A 457 26.56 -0.20 -16.94
N VAL A 458 25.98 0.86 -17.52
CA VAL A 458 25.49 0.83 -18.90
C VAL A 458 26.49 1.47 -19.85
N ALA A 459 26.96 0.65 -20.79
CA ALA A 459 27.99 0.91 -21.79
C ALA A 459 27.89 2.27 -22.50
N ASP A 460 29.08 2.79 -22.82
CA ASP A 460 29.37 3.92 -23.71
C ASP A 460 28.62 3.84 -25.05
N ASN A 461 27.35 4.20 -25.06
CA ASN A 461 26.65 4.59 -26.26
C ASN A 461 26.54 6.10 -26.26
N ILE A 462 26.96 6.70 -27.37
CA ILE A 462 26.72 8.09 -27.73
C ILE A 462 25.20 8.24 -27.87
N ALA A 463 24.48 8.27 -26.76
CA ALA A 463 23.05 8.39 -26.74
C ALA A 463 22.70 9.82 -27.14
N ALA A 464 21.86 9.97 -28.15
CA ALA A 464 21.25 11.24 -28.48
C ALA A 464 20.68 11.85 -27.19
N MET A 465 20.92 13.16 -26.99
CA MET A 465 20.39 13.87 -25.84
C MET A 465 18.86 13.73 -25.82
N ARG A 466 18.31 13.21 -24.71
CA ARG A 466 16.87 13.21 -24.45
C ARG A 466 16.49 14.35 -23.50
N PRO A 467 15.23 14.83 -23.53
CA PRO A 467 14.74 15.77 -22.53
C PRO A 467 14.90 15.20 -21.12
N SER A 468 15.78 15.79 -20.31
CA SER A 468 16.03 15.36 -18.93
C SER A 468 15.85 16.52 -17.96
N ILE A 469 15.21 16.24 -16.82
CA ILE A 469 14.97 17.23 -15.76
C ILE A 469 16.29 17.67 -15.12
N VAL A 470 17.26 16.76 -14.99
CA VAL A 470 18.57 17.08 -14.42
C VAL A 470 19.36 17.99 -15.36
N LEU A 471 19.39 17.67 -16.67
CA LEU A 471 20.05 18.51 -17.67
C LEU A 471 19.40 19.90 -17.79
N ALA A 472 18.08 19.98 -17.67
CA ALA A 472 17.36 21.26 -17.69
C ALA A 472 17.68 22.11 -16.46
N LEU A 473 17.71 21.49 -15.27
CA LEU A 473 18.05 22.16 -14.02
C LEU A 473 19.52 22.58 -13.97
N LEU A 474 20.44 21.79 -14.53
CA LEU A 474 21.84 22.16 -14.68
C LEU A 474 22.00 23.39 -15.57
N ARG A 475 21.24 23.50 -16.68
CA ARG A 475 21.24 24.70 -17.53
C ARG A 475 20.70 25.92 -16.77
N GLU A 476 19.59 25.75 -16.06
CA GLU A 476 18.92 26.83 -15.34
C GLU A 476 19.70 27.34 -14.12
N ARG A 477 20.39 26.45 -13.41
CA ARG A 477 20.99 26.72 -12.08
C ARG A 477 22.51 26.62 -12.04
N GLY A 478 23.12 26.01 -13.04
CA GLY A 478 24.56 25.92 -13.19
C GLY A 478 25.22 27.30 -13.26
N LYS A 479 26.50 27.36 -12.90
CA LYS A 479 27.32 28.57 -12.98
C LYS A 479 28.64 28.25 -13.69
N GLY A 480 29.25 29.26 -14.30
CA GLY A 480 30.52 29.12 -15.00
C GLY A 480 30.44 28.06 -16.11
N GLU A 481 31.39 27.13 -16.08
CA GLU A 481 31.55 26.04 -17.06
C GLU A 481 30.28 25.18 -17.20
N ILE A 482 29.57 24.89 -16.11
CA ILE A 482 28.34 24.08 -16.14
C ILE A 482 27.30 24.74 -17.05
N LYS A 483 27.07 26.05 -16.85
CA LYS A 483 26.07 26.78 -17.62
C LYS A 483 26.45 26.88 -19.09
N GLU A 484 27.70 27.23 -19.37
CA GLU A 484 28.19 27.35 -20.75
C GLU A 484 28.10 26.01 -21.49
N THR A 485 28.46 24.91 -20.84
CA THR A 485 28.39 23.57 -21.42
C THR A 485 26.94 23.15 -21.67
N MET A 486 26.04 23.36 -20.71
CA MET A 486 24.63 23.02 -20.89
C MET A 486 23.98 23.85 -22.00
N GLU A 487 24.23 25.16 -22.09
CA GLU A 487 23.69 25.98 -23.19
C GLU A 487 24.15 25.45 -24.57
N LYS A 488 25.44 25.11 -24.72
CA LYS A 488 25.95 24.50 -25.96
C LYS A 488 25.33 23.13 -26.23
N LEU A 489 25.13 22.32 -25.19
CA LEU A 489 24.53 20.98 -25.31
C LEU A 489 23.09 21.07 -25.81
N TRP A 490 22.27 21.90 -25.17
CA TRP A 490 20.86 22.10 -25.51
C TRP A 490 20.63 22.75 -26.88
N ASN A 491 21.62 23.49 -27.40
CA ASN A 491 21.59 24.09 -28.75
C ASN A 491 22.24 23.20 -29.83
N GLY A 492 22.68 21.99 -29.49
CA GLY A 492 23.33 21.08 -30.44
C GLY A 492 24.73 21.53 -30.90
N GLU A 493 25.37 22.45 -30.17
CA GLU A 493 26.72 22.96 -30.45
C GLU A 493 27.81 22.04 -29.88
N LEU A 494 27.45 21.09 -29.00
CA LEU A 494 28.35 20.05 -28.50
C LEU A 494 28.18 18.73 -29.27
N PRO A 495 29.27 18.13 -29.78
CA PRO A 495 29.20 16.88 -30.54
C PRO A 495 28.93 15.66 -29.65
N THR A 496 29.25 15.74 -28.36
CA THR A 496 29.08 14.66 -27.38
C THR A 496 28.65 15.24 -26.05
N MET A 497 27.74 14.54 -25.36
CA MET A 497 27.36 14.85 -23.99
C MET A 497 28.56 14.59 -23.05
N PRO A 498 28.71 15.37 -21.96
CA PRO A 498 29.62 15.01 -20.88
C PRO A 498 29.29 13.61 -20.32
N ASP A 499 30.29 12.91 -19.79
CA ASP A 499 30.06 11.61 -19.18
C ASP A 499 29.13 11.71 -17.94
N LYS A 500 28.49 10.57 -17.60
CA LYS A 500 27.52 10.51 -16.50
C LYS A 500 28.12 10.93 -15.16
N ALA A 501 29.38 10.59 -14.90
CA ALA A 501 30.08 10.96 -13.66
C ALA A 501 30.24 12.49 -13.55
N THR A 502 30.60 13.15 -14.64
CA THR A 502 30.71 14.62 -14.72
C THR A 502 29.35 15.28 -14.51
N ILE A 503 28.30 14.78 -15.16
CA ILE A 503 26.93 15.29 -14.98
C ILE A 503 26.48 15.13 -13.53
N ARG A 504 26.77 13.98 -12.90
CA ARG A 504 26.48 13.69 -11.49
C ARG A 504 27.20 14.68 -10.57
N ASP A 505 28.49 14.89 -10.77
CA ASP A 505 29.29 15.82 -9.98
C ASP A 505 28.79 17.27 -10.14
N TRP A 506 28.42 17.68 -11.36
CA TRP A 506 27.81 18.98 -11.61
C TRP A 506 26.42 19.12 -10.97
N ALA A 507 25.62 18.05 -10.98
CA ALA A 507 24.31 18.04 -10.37
C ALA A 507 24.40 18.17 -8.85
N GLN A 508 25.38 17.51 -8.23
CA GLN A 508 25.65 17.55 -6.78
C GLN A 508 26.32 18.85 -6.32
N SER A 509 27.25 19.39 -7.11
CA SER A 509 27.94 20.66 -6.80
C SER A 509 27.08 21.90 -7.11
N SER A 510 25.93 21.72 -7.75
CA SER A 510 24.91 22.75 -7.97
C SER A 510 23.63 22.46 -7.18
N THR A 511 22.69 23.40 -7.18
CA THR A 511 21.35 23.17 -6.57
C THR A 511 20.41 22.36 -7.49
N ALA A 512 20.93 21.76 -8.56
CA ALA A 512 20.13 21.02 -9.54
C ALA A 512 19.64 19.68 -8.98
N HIS A 513 20.52 18.89 -8.36
CA HIS A 513 20.16 17.60 -7.77
C HIS A 513 19.13 17.77 -6.62
N GLU A 514 19.38 18.68 -5.69
CA GLU A 514 18.43 19.01 -4.61
C GLU A 514 17.06 19.44 -5.16
N LYS A 515 17.04 20.23 -6.24
CA LYS A 515 15.80 20.68 -6.86
C LYS A 515 15.06 19.53 -7.56
N ALA A 516 15.77 18.62 -8.22
CA ALA A 516 15.18 17.42 -8.83
C ALA A 516 14.55 16.51 -7.77
N MET A 517 15.26 16.25 -6.66
CA MET A 517 14.73 15.50 -5.51
C MET A 517 13.50 16.18 -4.90
N LEU A 518 13.51 17.51 -4.75
CA LEU A 518 12.36 18.25 -4.24
C LEU A 518 11.14 18.15 -5.19
N LEU A 519 11.37 18.17 -6.50
CA LEU A 519 10.31 17.95 -7.49
C LEU A 519 9.74 16.53 -7.40
N LEU A 520 10.60 15.51 -7.28
CA LEU A 520 10.20 14.12 -7.07
C LEU A 520 9.28 14.00 -5.84
N GLU A 521 9.70 14.49 -4.68
CA GLU A 521 8.89 14.45 -3.46
C GLU A 521 7.59 15.25 -3.59
N SER A 522 7.62 16.40 -4.28
CA SER A 522 6.42 17.20 -4.52
C SER A 522 5.37 16.46 -5.36
N TYR A 523 5.78 15.76 -6.42
CA TYR A 523 4.86 15.01 -7.27
C TYR A 523 4.39 13.71 -6.60
N LYS A 524 5.23 13.06 -5.78
CA LYS A 524 4.80 11.96 -4.89
C LYS A 524 3.70 12.42 -3.94
N GLU A 525 3.90 13.55 -3.27
CA GLU A 525 2.93 14.17 -2.37
C GLU A 525 1.65 14.60 -3.12
N GLN A 526 1.78 15.15 -4.33
CA GLN A 526 0.63 15.48 -5.16
C GLN A 526 -0.20 14.25 -5.53
N ALA A 527 0.45 13.14 -5.90
CA ALA A 527 -0.23 11.87 -6.15
C ALA A 527 -0.98 11.40 -4.90
N ILE A 528 -0.39 11.50 -3.70
CA ILE A 528 -1.05 11.16 -2.43
C ILE A 528 -2.24 12.08 -2.15
N ARG A 529 -2.10 13.39 -2.38
CA ARG A 529 -3.17 14.37 -2.15
C ARG A 529 -4.36 14.19 -3.09
N SER A 530 -4.13 13.78 -4.33
CA SER A 530 -5.23 13.46 -5.27
C SER A 530 -6.18 12.39 -4.71
N LEU A 531 -5.69 11.52 -3.81
CA LEU A 531 -6.49 10.49 -3.15
C LEU A 531 -7.47 11.03 -2.09
N GLN A 532 -7.45 12.33 -1.79
CA GLN A 532 -8.43 12.94 -0.89
C GLN A 532 -9.85 12.81 -1.43
N ALA A 533 -10.03 12.92 -2.75
CA ALA A 533 -11.32 12.81 -3.42
C ALA A 533 -11.79 11.35 -3.63
N VAL A 534 -10.99 10.36 -3.22
CA VAL A 534 -11.35 8.94 -3.37
C VAL A 534 -12.18 8.50 -2.16
N ASP A 535 -13.48 8.28 -2.39
CA ASP A 535 -14.41 7.77 -1.36
C ASP A 535 -14.19 6.29 -1.05
N ASN A 536 -13.71 5.50 -2.03
CA ASN A 536 -13.44 4.09 -1.82
C ASN A 536 -12.12 3.87 -1.05
N ALA A 537 -12.22 3.53 0.23
CA ALA A 537 -11.07 3.35 1.11
C ALA A 537 -10.13 2.21 0.69
N ASN A 538 -10.61 1.16 -0.02
CA ASN A 538 -9.75 0.11 -0.57
C ASN A 538 -8.86 0.65 -1.69
N LEU A 539 -9.44 1.41 -2.61
CA LEU A 539 -8.72 2.04 -3.70
C LEU A 539 -7.72 3.05 -3.13
N LYS A 540 -8.15 3.89 -2.19
CA LYS A 540 -7.28 4.87 -1.51
C LYS A 540 -6.09 4.21 -0.82
N GLY A 541 -6.34 3.17 -0.03
CA GLY A 541 -5.28 2.42 0.67
C GLY A 541 -4.35 1.67 -0.29
N LEU A 542 -4.88 1.12 -1.39
CA LEU A 542 -4.10 0.50 -2.45
C LEU A 542 -3.15 1.51 -3.11
N LEU A 543 -3.68 2.63 -3.62
CA LEU A 543 -2.90 3.62 -4.37
C LEU A 543 -1.79 4.23 -3.50
N ARG A 544 -2.06 4.49 -2.21
CA ARG A 544 -1.03 4.93 -1.26
C ARG A 544 0.13 3.94 -1.14
N ARG A 545 -0.17 2.65 -1.11
CA ARG A 545 0.84 1.57 -0.99
C ARG A 545 1.58 1.33 -2.30
N VAL A 546 0.92 1.52 -3.45
CA VAL A 546 1.55 1.43 -4.77
C VAL A 546 2.68 2.44 -4.90
N ILE A 547 2.48 3.71 -4.51
CA ILE A 547 3.54 4.74 -4.51
C ILE A 547 4.76 4.24 -3.73
N GLY A 548 4.58 3.82 -2.47
CA GLY A 548 5.69 3.35 -1.63
C GLY A 548 6.41 2.12 -2.19
N LYS A 549 5.72 1.26 -2.96
CA LYS A 549 6.32 0.08 -3.60
C LYS A 549 7.06 0.42 -4.91
N ILE A 550 6.64 1.45 -5.65
CA ILE A 550 7.28 1.87 -6.91
C ILE A 550 8.60 2.59 -6.64
N PHE A 551 8.63 3.51 -5.66
CA PHE A 551 9.81 4.35 -5.39
C PHE A 551 10.78 3.75 -4.36
N ASN A 552 10.53 2.52 -3.89
CA ASN A 552 11.36 1.86 -2.86
C ASN A 552 11.64 2.74 -1.62
N ASP A 553 10.75 3.68 -1.28
CA ASP A 553 10.88 4.62 -0.16
C ASP A 553 10.97 3.94 1.23
N LEU A 554 10.85 2.61 1.26
CA LEU A 554 11.00 1.77 2.43
C LEU A 554 12.35 1.05 2.42
N GLU A 555 13.45 1.82 2.38
CA GLU A 555 14.68 1.37 3.03
C GLU A 555 14.45 1.39 4.55
N ILE A 556 14.03 0.25 5.10
CA ILE A 556 14.12 0.03 6.53
C ILE A 556 15.60 -0.09 6.85
N LYS A 557 16.25 1.02 7.17
CA LYS A 557 17.56 0.99 7.84
C LYS A 557 17.39 0.14 9.10
N GLY A 558 18.01 -1.03 9.12
CA GLY A 558 18.01 -1.90 10.29
C GLY A 558 18.75 -1.21 11.43
N TRP A 559 18.03 -0.65 12.40
CA TRP A 559 18.64 -0.02 13.58
C TRP A 559 19.09 -1.03 14.64
N CYS A 560 19.58 -2.20 14.22
CA CYS A 560 20.10 -3.22 15.13
C CYS A 560 21.43 -3.77 14.62
N ARG A 561 22.52 -3.40 15.29
CA ARG A 561 23.87 -4.00 15.13
C ARG A 561 23.86 -5.53 15.26
N GLU A 562 22.85 -6.13 15.89
CA GLU A 562 22.70 -7.58 15.99
C GLU A 562 22.24 -8.26 14.68
N PHE A 563 21.63 -7.51 13.74
CA PHE A 563 21.22 -8.03 12.44
C PHE A 563 22.40 -8.04 11.44
N GLU A 564 23.27 -7.03 11.50
CA GLU A 564 24.54 -6.99 10.75
C GLU A 564 25.49 -8.11 11.19
N VAL A 565 25.58 -8.38 12.51
CA VAL A 565 26.43 -9.47 13.04
C VAL A 565 25.86 -10.84 12.64
N LYS A 566 24.54 -11.06 12.70
CA LYS A 566 23.96 -12.36 12.30
C LYS A 566 24.08 -12.63 10.80
N ASN A 567 23.92 -11.63 9.94
CA ASN A 567 24.08 -11.80 8.50
C ASN A 567 25.54 -11.92 8.06
N ALA A 568 26.47 -11.19 8.69
CA ALA A 568 27.91 -11.38 8.45
C ALA A 568 28.38 -12.77 8.91
N THR A 569 27.82 -13.30 10.01
CA THR A 569 28.14 -14.65 10.50
C THR A 569 27.52 -15.75 9.63
N ALA A 570 26.37 -15.49 9.01
CA ALA A 570 25.74 -16.41 8.06
C ALA A 570 26.51 -16.48 6.73
N GLN A 571 26.91 -15.34 6.16
CA GLN A 571 27.74 -15.27 4.95
C GLN A 571 29.15 -15.85 5.16
N ALA A 572 29.76 -15.66 6.34
CA ALA A 572 31.04 -16.27 6.68
C ALA A 572 30.96 -17.81 6.86
N LYS A 573 29.82 -18.33 7.33
CA LYS A 573 29.58 -19.78 7.44
C LYS A 573 29.33 -20.44 6.09
N GLU A 574 28.66 -19.77 5.16
CA GLU A 574 28.48 -20.27 3.80
C GLU A 574 29.80 -20.22 3.00
N ALA A 575 30.62 -19.18 3.14
CA ALA A 575 31.94 -19.11 2.50
C ALA A 575 32.93 -20.16 3.06
N GLY A 576 32.84 -20.48 4.35
CA GLY A 576 33.67 -21.51 4.99
C GLY A 576 33.24 -22.95 4.67
N ALA A 577 31.97 -23.18 4.33
CA ALA A 577 31.45 -24.49 3.94
C ALA A 577 31.68 -24.84 2.46
N VAL A 578 32.06 -23.85 1.64
CA VAL A 578 32.44 -24.05 0.22
C VAL A 578 33.97 -24.18 0.06
N ALA A 579 34.75 -23.83 1.09
CA ALA A 579 36.21 -23.90 1.10
C ALA A 579 36.80 -25.07 1.94
N ALA A 580 35.95 -25.97 2.44
CA ALA A 580 36.32 -27.22 3.10
C ALA A 580 35.72 -28.40 2.33
#